data_AF-A0A4V6E3J6-F1
#
_entry.id   AF-A0A4V6E3J6-F1
#
_cell.length_a   1.000
_cell.length_b   1.000
_cell.length_c   1.000
_cell.angle_alpha   90.00
_cell.angle_beta   90.00
_cell.angle_gamma   90.00
#
_symmetry.space_group_name_H-M   'P 1'
#
loop_
_entity.id
_entity.type
_entity.pdbx_description
1 polymer ?
#
loop_
_entity_poly.entity_id
_entity_poly.type
_entity_poly.pdbx_seq_one_letter_code
_entity_poly.pdbx_strand_id
1 'polypeptide(L)'
;RPFIHVRDAARAYLDAALDPDTWPQRVYNVGSNDGNYRIAEIAEIVREELDRDLDVTYLEDEQPGPSYHVNFDRLAETGFETEWTLREGVWDIANELTGTEVFNA
;
A
#
# COMPACT_ATOMS: atom_id res chain seq x y z
N ARG A 1 -0.89 -8.57 -5.72
CA ARG A 1 -0.25 -8.25 -4.43
C ARG A 1 -0.87 -6.96 -3.92
N PRO A 2 -1.57 -6.99 -2.79
CA PRO A 2 -2.07 -5.80 -2.12
C PRO A 2 -0.97 -5.09 -1.35
N PHE A 3 -1.05 -3.76 -1.27
CA PHE A 3 -0.19 -2.94 -0.39
C PHE A 3 -1.04 -1.94 0.39
N ILE A 4 -0.55 -1.57 1.57
CA ILE A 4 -1.12 -0.51 2.39
C ILE A 4 0.04 0.28 2.99
N HIS A 5 -0.08 1.61 2.98
CA HIS A 5 0.89 2.46 3.64
C HIS A 5 0.79 2.32 5.17
N VAL A 6 1.92 2.38 5.88
CA VAL A 6 1.93 2.16 7.34
C VAL A 6 1.09 3.21 8.08
N ARG A 7 1.00 4.44 7.56
CA ARG A 7 0.13 5.49 8.13
C ARG A 7 -1.36 5.13 8.00
N ASP A 8 -1.78 4.55 6.88
CA ASP A 8 -3.17 4.10 6.71
C ASP A 8 -3.49 2.88 7.58
N ALA A 9 -2.54 1.95 7.73
CA ALA A 9 -2.70 0.84 8.66
C ALA A 9 -2.90 1.34 10.11
N ALA A 10 -2.09 2.31 10.54
CA ALA A 10 -2.23 2.93 11.86
C ALA A 10 -3.56 3.68 12.02
N ARG A 11 -3.99 4.45 11.00
CA ARG A 11 -5.30 5.13 10.99
C ARG A 11 -6.45 4.15 11.11
N ALA A 12 -6.42 3.04 10.39
CA ALA A 12 -7.46 2.01 10.47
C ALA A 12 -7.56 1.37 11.86
N TYR A 13 -6.42 1.08 12.50
CA TYR A 13 -6.42 0.59 13.88
C TYR A 13 -6.99 1.62 14.86
N LEU A 14 -6.62 2.88 14.69
CA LEU A 14 -7.11 3.98 15.53
C LEU A 14 -8.63 4.15 15.36
N ASP A 15 -9.11 4.17 14.13
CA ASP A 15 -10.52 4.33 13.78
C ASP A 15 -11.37 3.19 14.35
N ALA A 16 -10.97 1.94 14.11
CA ALA A 16 -11.65 0.76 14.64
C ALA A 16 -11.63 0.70 16.19
N ALA A 17 -10.59 1.22 16.83
CA ALA A 17 -10.47 1.21 18.29
C ALA A 17 -11.30 2.33 18.96
N LEU A 18 -11.42 3.49 18.31
CA LEU A 18 -12.14 4.64 18.86
C LEU A 18 -13.62 4.66 18.47
N ASP A 19 -13.98 4.06 17.33
CA ASP A 19 -15.34 3.97 16.83
C ASP A 19 -15.68 2.54 16.38
N PRO A 20 -15.74 1.57 17.29
CA PRO A 20 -15.97 0.17 16.93
C PRO A 20 -17.35 -0.10 16.33
N ASP A 21 -18.33 0.79 16.55
CA ASP A 21 -19.70 0.63 16.04
C ASP A 21 -19.78 0.81 14.52
N THR A 22 -18.84 1.55 13.91
CA THR A 22 -18.69 1.66 12.44
C THR A 22 -17.93 0.49 11.83
N TRP A 23 -17.38 -0.41 12.65
CA TRP A 23 -16.66 -1.63 12.24
C TRP A 23 -17.40 -2.91 12.66
N PRO A 24 -18.60 -3.19 12.09
CA PRO A 24 -19.50 -4.26 12.55
C PRO A 24 -18.98 -5.70 12.33
N GLN A 25 -17.98 -5.90 11.47
CA GLN A 25 -17.41 -7.21 11.18
C GLN A 25 -16.28 -7.56 12.16
N ARG A 26 -15.97 -8.84 12.31
CA ARG A 26 -14.87 -9.26 13.20
C ARG A 26 -13.48 -9.15 12.57
N VAL A 27 -13.41 -9.23 11.24
CA VAL A 27 -12.16 -9.32 10.49
C VAL A 27 -12.30 -8.55 9.19
N TYR A 28 -11.32 -7.68 8.96
CA TYR A 28 -11.21 -6.81 7.80
C TYR A 28 -9.86 -7.01 7.11
N ASN A 29 -9.88 -6.93 5.78
CA ASN A 29 -8.71 -6.53 5.03
C ASN A 29 -8.75 -5.00 4.94
N VAL A 30 -7.64 -4.34 5.22
CA VAL A 30 -7.52 -2.88 5.12
C VAL A 30 -6.69 -2.54 3.88
N GLY A 31 -7.21 -1.68 3.02
CA GLY A 31 -6.62 -1.34 1.72
C GLY A 31 -7.70 -0.92 0.72
N SER A 32 -7.37 -0.96 -0.57
CA SER A 32 -8.32 -0.64 -1.65
C SER A 32 -8.39 -1.79 -2.66
N ASN A 33 -9.56 -2.00 -3.26
CA ASN A 33 -9.73 -2.96 -4.35
C ASN A 33 -8.88 -2.60 -5.58
N ASP A 34 -8.63 -1.30 -5.80
CA ASP A 34 -7.69 -0.81 -6.83
C ASP A 34 -6.22 -1.01 -6.43
N GLY A 35 -5.97 -1.38 -5.17
CA GLY A 35 -4.64 -1.60 -4.59
C GLY A 35 -4.06 -3.00 -4.83
N ASN A 36 -4.61 -3.79 -5.76
CA ASN A 36 -4.12 -5.13 -6.08
C ASN A 36 -3.22 -5.12 -7.34
N TYR A 37 -1.91 -5.20 -7.15
CA TYR A 37 -0.91 -5.03 -8.24
C TYR A 37 -0.21 -6.33 -8.65
N ARG A 38 0.25 -6.41 -9.89
CA ARG A 38 1.25 -7.40 -10.32
C ARG A 38 2.64 -6.96 -9.87
N ILE A 39 3.54 -7.90 -9.60
CA ILE A 39 4.93 -7.59 -9.22
C ILE A 39 5.64 -6.73 -10.27
N ALA A 40 5.40 -7.01 -11.56
CA ALA A 40 5.92 -6.22 -12.67
C ALA A 40 5.49 -4.75 -12.61
N GLU A 41 4.22 -4.48 -12.25
CA GLU A 41 3.69 -3.11 -12.14
C GLU A 41 4.33 -2.36 -10.97
N ILE A 42 4.61 -3.05 -9.87
CA ILE A 42 5.28 -2.46 -8.72
C ILE A 42 6.72 -2.06 -9.08
N ALA A 43 7.44 -2.94 -9.79
CA ALA A 43 8.80 -2.64 -10.24
C ALA A 43 8.84 -1.42 -11.18
N GLU A 44 7.85 -1.30 -12.06
CA GLU A 44 7.67 -0.13 -12.93
C GLU A 44 7.43 1.14 -12.13
N ILE A 45 6.47 1.12 -11.20
CA ILE A 45 6.15 2.28 -10.35
C ILE A 45 7.39 2.74 -9.57
N VAL A 46 8.16 1.80 -9.00
CA VAL A 46 9.39 2.14 -8.28
C VAL A 46 10.43 2.79 -9.19
N ARG A 47 10.57 2.31 -10.43
CA ARG A 47 11.48 2.92 -11.41
C ARG A 47 11.04 4.33 -11.79
N GLU A 48 9.76 4.51 -12.08
CA GLU A 48 9.18 5.80 -12.44
C GLU A 48 9.31 6.82 -11.30
N GLU A 49 9.01 6.45 -10.05
CA GLU A 49 9.05 7.36 -8.90
C GLU A 49 10.47 7.78 -8.49
N LEU A 50 11.46 6.91 -8.70
CA LEU A 50 12.83 7.23 -8.33
C LEU A 50 13.54 8.08 -9.40
N ASP A 51 12.98 8.18 -10.62
CA ASP A 51 13.61 8.81 -11.80
C ASP A 51 15.07 8.34 -11.99
N ARG A 52 15.27 7.02 -11.85
CA ARG A 52 16.58 6.38 -12.01
C ARG A 52 16.51 5.27 -13.05
N ASP A 53 17.64 5.08 -13.73
CA ASP A 53 17.82 3.90 -14.56
C ASP A 53 17.96 2.67 -13.66
N LEU A 54 16.85 1.95 -13.48
CA LEU A 54 16.78 0.69 -12.76
C LEU A 54 16.64 -0.44 -13.76
N ASP A 55 17.63 -1.32 -13.80
CA ASP A 55 17.55 -2.55 -14.56
C ASP A 55 16.65 -3.56 -13.83
N VAL A 56 15.47 -3.82 -14.41
CA VAL A 56 14.48 -4.76 -13.85
C VAL A 56 14.72 -6.14 -14.45
N THR A 57 15.40 -7.00 -13.71
CA THR A 57 15.58 -8.41 -14.10
C THR A 57 14.44 -9.28 -13.56
N TYR A 58 13.76 -9.99 -14.46
CA TYR A 58 12.79 -11.03 -14.07
C TYR A 58 13.55 -12.33 -13.84
N LEU A 59 13.55 -12.80 -12.59
CA LEU A 59 14.07 -14.11 -12.25
C LEU A 59 12.96 -15.14 -12.48
N GLU A 60 13.24 -16.17 -13.27
CA GLU A 60 12.40 -17.37 -13.32
C GLU A 60 12.55 -18.09 -11.97
N ASP A 61 11.66 -17.76 -11.04
CA ASP A 61 11.55 -18.49 -9.79
C ASP A 61 10.98 -19.88 -10.09
N GLU A 62 11.63 -20.95 -9.61
CA GLU A 62 11.13 -22.31 -9.78
C GLU A 62 9.80 -22.52 -9.03
N GLN A 63 9.52 -21.67 -8.02
CA GLN A 63 8.26 -21.67 -7.27
C GLN A 63 7.79 -20.24 -6.97
N PRO A 64 7.21 -19.53 -7.96
CA PRO A 64 6.70 -18.19 -7.71
C PRO A 64 5.59 -18.28 -6.66
N GLY A 65 5.79 -17.62 -5.52
CA GLY A 65 4.84 -17.61 -4.41
C GLY A 65 3.41 -17.26 -4.88
N PRO A 66 2.37 -17.67 -4.13
CA PRO A 66 1.00 -17.76 -4.65
C PRO A 66 0.51 -16.43 -5.22
N SER A 67 -0.14 -16.42 -6.39
CA SER A 67 -0.85 -15.23 -6.88
C SER A 67 -2.17 -15.09 -6.13
N TYR A 68 -2.41 -13.93 -5.52
CA TYR A 68 -3.66 -13.66 -4.81
C TYR A 68 -4.13 -12.22 -5.01
N HIS A 69 -5.45 -12.07 -4.91
CA HIS A 69 -6.19 -10.82 -4.97
C HIS A 69 -7.01 -10.71 -3.69
N VAL A 70 -6.91 -9.59 -3.00
CA VAL A 70 -7.62 -9.35 -1.75
C VAL A 70 -8.86 -8.51 -2.03
N ASN A 71 -9.98 -8.90 -1.44
CA ASN A 71 -11.23 -8.15 -1.47
C ASN A 71 -11.31 -7.26 -0.22
N PHE A 72 -11.62 -5.98 -0.44
CA PHE A 72 -11.72 -4.94 0.59
C PHE A 72 -13.14 -4.41 0.79
N ASP A 73 -14.16 -5.06 0.21
CA ASP A 73 -15.56 -4.56 0.22
C ASP A 73 -16.09 -4.35 1.63
N ARG A 74 -15.68 -5.20 2.58
CA ARG A 74 -16.05 -5.03 3.99
C ARG A 74 -15.56 -3.70 4.56
N LEU A 75 -14.37 -3.26 4.18
CA LEU A 75 -13.83 -1.99 4.67
C LEU A 75 -14.69 -0.81 4.22
N ALA A 76 -15.21 -0.86 2.99
CA ALA A 76 -16.08 0.19 2.46
C ALA A 76 -17.39 0.36 3.28
N GLU A 77 -17.84 -0.68 4.00
CA GLU A 77 -18.99 -0.59 4.92
C GLU A 77 -18.73 0.37 6.10
N THR A 78 -17.47 0.60 6.45
CA THR A 78 -17.07 1.45 7.60
C THR A 78 -17.00 2.94 7.23
N GLY A 79 -16.93 3.27 5.94
CA GLY A 79 -16.62 4.61 5.46
C GLY A 79 -15.13 5.00 5.55
N PHE A 80 -14.27 4.09 6.01
CA PHE A 80 -12.82 4.31 6.03
C PHE A 80 -12.23 4.30 4.60
N GLU A 81 -11.43 5.32 4.29
CA GLU A 81 -10.68 5.43 3.05
C GLU A 81 -9.18 5.60 3.32
N THR A 82 -8.37 4.85 2.57
CA THR A 82 -6.90 4.99 2.57
C THR A 82 -6.53 6.35 1.96
N GLU A 83 -5.59 7.05 2.58
CA GLU A 83 -5.09 8.33 2.08
C GLU A 83 -3.89 8.18 1.14
N TRP A 84 -3.22 7.02 1.13
CA TRP A 84 -2.00 6.80 0.37
C TRP A 84 -2.21 5.81 -0.76
N THR A 85 -1.84 6.21 -1.97
CA THR A 85 -1.63 5.29 -3.09
C THR A 85 -0.30 4.55 -2.96
N LEU A 86 -0.12 3.46 -3.72
CA LEU A 86 1.18 2.77 -3.82
C LEU A 86 2.29 3.72 -4.27
N ARG A 87 1.99 4.62 -5.21
CA ARG A 87 2.93 5.57 -5.81
C ARG A 87 3.43 6.59 -4.77
N GLU A 88 2.50 7.20 -4.04
CA GLU A 88 2.82 8.11 -2.93
C GLU A 88 3.58 7.41 -1.80
N GLY A 89 3.24 6.15 -1.50
CA GLY A 89 3.96 5.35 -0.51
C GLY A 89 5.41 5.04 -0.92
N VAL A 90 5.66 4.75 -2.21
CA VAL A 90 7.02 4.58 -2.73
C VAL A 90 7.80 5.89 -2.60
N TRP A 91 7.20 7.02 -2.97
CA TRP A 91 7.80 8.34 -2.83
C TRP A 91 8.13 8.69 -1.37
N ASP A 92 7.21 8.43 -0.43
CA ASP A 92 7.42 8.66 1.02
C ASP A 92 8.62 7.86 1.53
N ILE A 93 8.64 6.55 1.25
CA ILE A 93 9.74 5.66 1.67
C ILE A 93 11.06 6.11 1.04
N ALA A 94 11.07 6.49 -0.24
CA ALA A 94 12.28 6.95 -0.91
C ALA A 94 12.85 8.23 -0.25
N ASN A 95 11.99 9.19 0.11
CA ASN A 95 12.41 10.41 0.80
C ASN A 95 12.99 10.12 2.18
N GLU A 96 12.31 9.27 2.97
CA GLU A 96 12.77 8.88 4.31
C GLU A 96 14.12 8.15 4.26
N LEU A 97 14.32 7.25 3.29
CA LEU A 97 15.58 6.51 3.15
C LEU A 97 16.73 7.36 2.59
N THR A 98 16.44 8.39 1.80
CA THR A 98 17.47 9.27 1.21
C THR A 98 17.80 10.47 2.09
N GLY A 99 17.08 10.66 3.19
CA GLY A 99 17.32 11.75 4.14
C GLY A 99 17.07 13.13 3.53
N THR A 100 16.17 13.23 2.56
CA THR A 100 15.77 14.53 2.02
C THR A 100 14.89 15.22 3.05
N GLU A 101 15.50 15.95 3.99
CA GLU A 101 14.80 16.85 4.90
C GLU A 101 14.05 17.91 4.07
N VAL A 102 12.75 17.69 3.85
CA VAL A 102 11.88 18.77 3.39
C VAL A 102 11.64 19.68 4.60
N PHE A 103 12.56 20.63 4.81
CA PHE A 103 12.28 21.80 5.64
C PHE A 103 11.16 22.59 4.97
N ASN A 104 9.92 22.38 5.44
CA ASN A 104 8.83 23.29 5.12
C ASN A 104 8.95 24.54 6.02
N ALA A 105 9.18 25.68 5.38
CA ALA A 105 9.13 27.02 5.95
C ALA A 105 7.69 27.51 6.18
#